data_AF-A0A523URD6-F1
#
_entry.id   AF-A0A523URD6-F1
#
_cell.length_a   1.000
_cell.length_b   1.000
_cell.length_c   1.000
_cell.angle_alpha   90.00
_cell.angle_beta   90.00
_cell.angle_gamma   90.00
#
_symmetry.space_group_name_H-M   'P 1'
#
loop_
_entity.id
_entity.type
_entity.pdbx_description
1 polymer ?
#
loop_
_entity_poly.entity_id
_entity_poly.type
_entity_poly.pdbx_seq_one_letter_code
_entity_poly.pdbx_strand_id
1 'polypeptide(L)'
;MRTRLQFASGFSRGTCLLLFLSQELNLRKKLLTFLRPVYILNLPFFQIRHEIKEVVLTLRIRLRRMGKKKSPFYRIVVADSRNAVDGKFKEILGYYDPFKKTPMKLNLERVDWWVTKGAKPSETAQRLVNLARKSIQEEEFKSTTDTVETPTEEEAETEKQTEEDS
;
A
#
# COMPACT_ATOMS: atom_id res chain seq x y z
N MET A 1 0.75 82.55 -17.73
CA MET A 1 1.84 83.53 -17.43
C MET A 1 2.60 83.07 -16.19
N ARG A 2 3.83 83.56 -15.97
CA ARG A 2 4.57 83.64 -14.68
C ARG A 2 4.49 82.41 -13.74
N THR A 3 5.45 81.49 -13.84
CA THR A 3 6.71 81.43 -13.03
C THR A 3 6.54 80.96 -11.58
N ARG A 4 7.33 79.95 -11.16
CA ARG A 4 8.55 80.07 -10.33
C ARG A 4 8.86 78.74 -9.62
N LEU A 5 10.10 78.25 -9.73
CA LEU A 5 10.61 77.15 -8.87
C LEU A 5 10.67 77.62 -7.42
N GLN A 6 10.40 76.74 -6.45
CA GLN A 6 11.18 76.67 -5.20
C GLN A 6 11.38 75.21 -4.76
N PHE A 7 12.61 74.92 -4.35
CA PHE A 7 13.00 73.71 -3.60
C PHE A 7 13.08 74.07 -2.11
N ALA A 8 12.59 73.20 -1.23
CA ALA A 8 13.02 73.06 0.16
C ALA A 8 12.67 71.62 0.60
N SER A 9 13.56 70.70 1.02
CA SER A 9 14.77 70.73 1.88
C SER A 9 14.46 70.60 3.39
N GLY A 10 14.83 69.46 3.99
CA GLY A 10 14.58 69.12 5.40
C GLY A 10 14.00 67.71 5.56
N PHE A 11 14.77 66.60 5.45
CA PHE A 11 15.87 66.16 6.31
C PHE A 11 15.44 65.76 7.75
N SER A 12 15.17 64.46 7.97
CA SER A 12 15.75 63.70 9.10
C SER A 12 15.47 62.19 9.01
N ARG A 13 16.56 61.41 9.04
CA ARG A 13 16.76 60.06 9.63
C ARG A 13 15.54 59.17 9.91
N GLY A 14 15.52 57.99 9.29
CA GLY A 14 14.45 57.00 9.45
C GLY A 14 14.47 56.22 10.78
N THR A 15 13.43 56.42 11.57
CA THR A 15 12.72 55.42 12.38
C THR A 15 11.21 55.70 12.20
N CYS A 16 10.27 54.77 12.27
CA CYS A 16 10.33 53.35 12.63
C CYS A 16 9.34 52.56 11.74
N LEU A 17 9.80 51.54 11.01
CA LEU A 17 8.89 50.53 10.46
C LEU A 17 8.24 49.75 11.62
N LEU A 18 7.04 49.20 11.41
CA LEU A 18 6.28 48.33 12.34
C LEU A 18 5.39 49.01 13.42
N LEU A 19 5.04 50.30 13.31
CA LEU A 19 3.99 50.92 14.17
C LEU A 19 2.83 51.62 13.45
N PHE A 20 2.59 51.34 12.16
CA PHE A 20 1.44 51.91 11.42
C PHE A 20 0.60 50.89 10.61
N LEU A 21 0.57 49.63 11.06
CA LEU A 21 -0.34 48.58 10.56
C LEU A 21 -1.20 47.97 11.68
N SER A 22 -1.62 48.81 12.64
CA SER A 22 -2.29 48.37 13.89
C SER A 22 -3.66 49.00 14.14
N GLN A 23 -4.37 49.50 13.11
CA GLN A 23 -5.69 50.12 13.32
C GLN A 23 -6.78 49.85 12.27
N GLU A 24 -6.64 48.81 11.42
CA GLU A 24 -7.63 48.50 10.35
C GLU A 24 -8.22 47.07 10.38
N LEU A 25 -8.18 46.38 11.54
CA LEU A 25 -8.69 44.98 11.67
C LEU A 25 -9.70 44.74 12.81
N ASN A 26 -10.37 45.80 13.29
CA ASN A 26 -11.22 45.72 14.50
C ASN A 26 -12.75 45.71 14.27
N LEU A 27 -13.25 45.84 13.03
CA LEU A 27 -14.70 45.91 12.74
C LEU A 27 -15.29 44.74 11.92
N ARG A 28 -14.48 43.75 11.50
CA ARG A 28 -14.97 42.49 10.89
C ARG A 28 -14.69 41.22 11.72
N LYS A 29 -14.12 41.37 12.93
CA LYS A 29 -13.81 40.24 13.84
C LYS A 29 -14.80 40.09 15.02
N LYS A 30 -15.66 41.07 15.28
CA LYS A 30 -16.65 41.04 16.38
C LYS A 30 -17.93 40.23 16.11
N LEU A 31 -18.20 39.79 14.87
CA LEU A 31 -19.37 38.97 14.54
C LEU A 31 -19.06 37.46 14.45
N LEU A 32 -17.80 37.06 14.63
CA LEU A 32 -17.33 35.67 14.55
C LEU A 32 -16.80 35.11 15.90
N THR A 33 -17.01 35.85 16.98
CA THR A 33 -16.61 35.48 18.36
C THR A 33 -17.79 35.47 19.33
N PHE A 34 -19.01 35.21 18.83
CA PHE A 34 -20.22 35.02 19.64
C PHE A 34 -21.16 33.91 19.12
N LEU A 35 -20.73 33.12 18.13
CA LEU A 35 -21.47 31.97 17.57
C LEU A 35 -20.60 30.70 17.51
N ARG A 36 -20.10 30.32 18.69
CA ARG A 36 -19.73 28.96 19.13
C ARG A 36 -19.58 29.06 20.65
N PRO A 37 -20.22 28.17 21.44
CA PRO A 37 -20.07 26.72 21.28
C PRO A 37 -21.41 25.99 20.98
N VAL A 38 -21.45 24.70 21.35
CA VAL A 38 -22.56 23.73 21.24
C VAL A 38 -22.84 23.17 19.83
N TYR A 39 -23.22 21.88 19.78
CA TYR A 39 -23.68 21.12 18.61
C TYR A 39 -22.72 20.87 17.43
N ILE A 40 -21.43 20.61 17.73
CA ILE A 40 -20.63 19.64 16.93
C ILE A 40 -20.70 18.27 17.65
N LEU A 41 -21.91 17.74 17.81
CA LEU A 41 -22.18 16.46 18.49
C LEU A 41 -23.45 15.79 17.92
N ASN A 42 -23.34 15.16 16.73
CA ASN A 42 -23.99 13.89 16.36
C ASN A 42 -23.67 13.49 14.90
N LEU A 43 -22.37 13.39 14.58
CA LEU A 43 -21.93 12.51 13.49
C LEU A 43 -21.48 11.19 14.15
N PRO A 44 -22.00 10.02 13.74
CA PRO A 44 -21.49 8.72 14.19
C PRO A 44 -20.15 8.36 13.51
N PHE A 45 -19.22 9.31 13.48
CA PHE A 45 -17.82 9.14 13.05
C PHE A 45 -17.03 8.20 13.98
N PHE A 46 -17.65 7.73 15.08
CA PHE A 46 -17.06 6.85 16.07
C PHE A 46 -17.79 5.52 16.23
N GLN A 47 -18.21 4.91 15.10
CA GLN A 47 -18.59 3.48 15.06
C GLN A 47 -17.55 2.60 14.37
N ILE A 48 -16.28 3.03 14.35
CA ILE A 48 -15.15 2.10 14.40
C ILE A 48 -15.18 1.42 15.78
N ARG A 49 -16.08 0.44 15.97
CA ARG A 49 -16.01 -0.40 17.18
C ARG A 49 -14.67 -1.09 17.16
N HIS A 50 -13.91 -0.84 18.21
CA HIS A 50 -12.52 -1.24 18.37
C HIS A 50 -12.43 -2.77 18.57
N GLU A 51 -12.61 -3.54 17.49
CA GLU A 51 -12.61 -5.01 17.53
C GLU A 51 -11.17 -5.57 17.58
N ILE A 52 -10.47 -5.16 18.64
CA ILE A 52 -9.37 -5.91 19.24
C ILE A 52 -9.99 -7.17 19.87
N LYS A 53 -10.33 -8.12 19.00
CA LYS A 53 -10.31 -9.54 19.38
C LYS A 53 -8.87 -9.90 19.68
N GLU A 54 -8.51 -9.80 20.97
CA GLU A 54 -7.37 -10.46 21.63
C GLU A 54 -6.20 -10.77 20.69
N VAL A 55 -5.26 -9.84 20.55
CA VAL A 55 -4.02 -10.05 19.79
C VAL A 55 -3.11 -10.98 20.59
N VAL A 56 -3.42 -12.27 20.53
CA VAL A 56 -2.71 -13.28 21.32
C VAL A 56 -1.30 -13.44 20.76
N LEU A 57 -0.31 -12.90 21.48
CA LEU A 57 1.13 -12.98 21.17
C LEU A 57 1.68 -14.42 21.07
N THR A 58 0.87 -15.43 21.40
CA THR A 58 1.13 -16.85 21.19
C THR A 58 0.92 -17.32 19.74
N LEU A 59 0.15 -16.60 18.92
CA LEU A 59 -0.16 -17.03 17.56
C LEU A 59 1.09 -17.02 16.68
N ARG A 60 1.38 -18.17 16.06
CA ARG A 60 2.51 -18.36 15.14
C ARG A 60 2.07 -19.00 13.84
N ILE A 61 2.59 -18.47 12.74
CA ILE A 61 2.54 -19.14 11.43
C ILE A 61 3.74 -20.06 11.37
N ARG A 62 3.52 -21.38 11.28
CA ARG A 62 4.58 -22.39 11.40
C ARG A 62 4.39 -23.53 10.41
N LEU A 63 5.48 -24.25 10.15
CA LEU A 63 5.44 -25.48 9.35
C LEU A 63 5.02 -26.66 10.23
N ARG A 64 3.94 -27.33 9.83
CA ARG A 64 3.53 -28.64 10.35
C ARG A 64 4.06 -29.73 9.42
N ARG A 65 4.66 -30.79 9.96
CA ARG A 65 5.19 -31.89 9.14
C ARG A 65 4.10 -32.93 8.87
N MET A 66 4.08 -33.42 7.64
CA MET A 66 3.23 -34.49 7.13
C MET A 66 4.08 -35.40 6.22
N GLY A 67 3.46 -36.41 5.61
CA GLY A 67 4.13 -37.32 4.68
C GLY A 67 4.81 -38.50 5.36
N LYS A 68 5.76 -39.14 4.67
CA LYS A 68 6.39 -40.41 5.06
C LYS A 68 7.87 -40.22 5.46
N LYS A 69 8.48 -41.26 6.04
CA LYS A 69 9.95 -41.33 6.17
C LYS A 69 10.59 -41.18 4.77
N LYS A 70 11.66 -40.38 4.66
CA LYS A 70 12.29 -39.93 3.39
C LYS A 70 11.42 -39.09 2.42
N SER A 71 10.15 -38.84 2.70
CA SER A 71 9.28 -37.95 1.89
C SER A 71 8.47 -37.01 2.81
N PRO A 72 9.13 -35.99 3.41
CA PRO A 72 8.45 -34.96 4.17
C PRO A 72 7.65 -34.01 3.28
N PHE A 73 6.38 -33.80 3.64
CA PHE A 73 5.49 -32.78 3.09
C PHE A 73 5.15 -31.78 4.21
N TYR A 74 5.08 -30.48 3.94
CA TYR A 74 4.82 -29.48 4.96
C TYR A 74 3.52 -28.72 4.70
N ARG A 75 2.75 -28.48 5.76
CA ARG A 75 1.60 -27.56 5.72
C ARG A 75 1.96 -26.28 6.46
N ILE A 76 1.64 -25.13 5.86
CA ILE A 76 1.84 -23.81 6.45
C ILE A 76 0.57 -23.51 7.25
N VAL A 77 0.66 -23.53 8.57
CA VAL A 77 -0.51 -23.47 9.47
C VAL A 77 -0.39 -22.34 10.49
N VAL A 78 -1.53 -21.76 10.84
CA VAL A 78 -1.65 -20.83 11.96
C VAL A 78 -2.03 -21.61 13.20
N ALA A 79 -1.21 -21.57 14.25
CA ALA A 79 -1.46 -22.27 15.50
C ALA A 79 -1.03 -21.42 16.70
N ASP A 80 -1.55 -21.75 17.89
CA ASP A 80 -1.01 -21.24 19.14
C ASP A 80 0.36 -21.89 19.39
N SER A 81 1.34 -21.12 19.86
CA SER A 81 2.68 -21.60 20.22
C SER A 81 2.67 -22.71 21.27
N ARG A 82 1.67 -22.72 22.16
CA ARG A 82 1.48 -23.72 23.23
C ARG A 82 1.03 -25.09 22.69
N ASN A 83 0.44 -25.14 21.49
CA ASN A 83 -0.04 -26.40 20.92
C ASN A 83 1.12 -27.21 20.32
N ALA A 84 1.14 -28.52 20.58
CA ALA A 84 2.06 -29.47 19.94
C ALA A 84 2.10 -29.29 18.41
N VAL A 85 3.25 -29.53 17.77
CA VAL A 85 3.52 -29.19 16.36
C VAL A 85 2.42 -29.70 15.43
N ASP A 86 2.08 -30.98 15.56
CA ASP A 86 1.06 -31.70 14.77
C ASP A 86 -0.33 -31.74 15.45
N GLY A 87 -0.53 -30.92 16.47
CA GLY A 87 -1.79 -30.78 17.20
C GLY A 87 -2.80 -29.83 16.53
N LYS A 88 -3.64 -29.20 17.37
CA LYS A 88 -4.70 -28.27 16.95
C LYS A 88 -4.13 -26.98 16.35
N PHE A 89 -4.64 -26.59 15.19
CA PHE A 89 -4.36 -25.33 14.49
C PHE A 89 -5.68 -24.56 14.27
N LYS A 90 -5.59 -23.29 13.86
CA LYS A 90 -6.75 -22.45 13.49
C LYS A 90 -7.05 -22.52 12.00
N GLU A 91 -6.03 -22.40 11.15
CA GLU A 91 -6.17 -22.32 9.68
C GLU A 91 -4.94 -22.93 8.98
N ILE A 92 -5.13 -23.39 7.73
CA ILE A 92 -4.07 -23.82 6.81
C ILE A 92 -3.97 -22.76 5.70
N LEU A 93 -2.81 -22.10 5.59
CA LEU A 93 -2.57 -21.03 4.61
C LEU A 93 -2.00 -21.55 3.28
N GLY A 94 -1.46 -22.76 3.28
CA GLY A 94 -0.78 -23.35 2.14
C GLY A 94 -0.01 -24.63 2.46
N TYR A 95 0.79 -25.07 1.50
CA TYR A 95 1.70 -26.20 1.63
C TYR A 95 3.06 -25.92 0.98
N TYR A 96 4.06 -26.66 1.42
CA TYR A 96 5.42 -26.67 0.89
C TYR A 96 5.90 -28.13 0.73
N ASP A 97 6.40 -28.45 -0.46
CA ASP A 97 6.83 -29.78 -0.89
C ASP A 97 8.23 -29.68 -1.55
N PRO A 98 9.31 -30.04 -0.84
CA PRO A 98 10.68 -29.90 -1.34
C PRO A 98 11.01 -30.71 -2.60
N PHE A 99 10.16 -31.65 -3.02
CA PHE A 99 10.44 -32.57 -4.13
C PHE A 99 9.68 -32.25 -5.42
N LYS A 100 8.84 -31.21 -5.42
CA LYS A 100 8.03 -30.83 -6.59
C LYS A 100 8.62 -29.66 -7.36
N LYS A 101 8.52 -29.71 -8.69
CA LYS A 101 8.87 -28.60 -9.61
C LYS A 101 8.18 -27.27 -9.22
N THR A 102 6.92 -27.34 -8.79
CA THR A 102 6.21 -26.25 -8.13
C THR A 102 6.24 -26.53 -6.62
N PRO A 103 7.16 -25.94 -5.84
CA PRO A 103 7.44 -26.39 -4.48
C PRO A 103 6.41 -25.92 -3.46
N MET A 104 5.52 -24.97 -3.78
CA MET A 104 4.63 -24.32 -2.82
C MET A 104 3.34 -23.84 -3.46
N LYS A 105 2.26 -23.82 -2.68
CA LYS A 105 1.09 -22.96 -2.91
C LYS A 105 0.67 -22.33 -1.60
N LEU A 106 0.47 -21.01 -1.59
CA LEU A 106 0.22 -20.17 -0.42
C LEU A 106 -0.82 -19.11 -0.79
N ASN A 107 -1.81 -18.86 0.08
CA ASN A 107 -2.65 -17.67 -0.04
C ASN A 107 -2.00 -16.52 0.77
N LEU A 108 -1.55 -15.46 0.07
CA LEU A 108 -0.89 -14.31 0.69
C LEU A 108 -1.87 -13.39 1.43
N GLU A 109 -3.08 -13.16 0.92
CA GLU A 109 -4.11 -12.34 1.57
C GLU A 109 -4.41 -12.84 3.00
N ARG A 110 -4.52 -14.16 3.15
CA ARG A 110 -4.73 -14.82 4.45
C ARG A 110 -3.51 -14.71 5.34
N VAL A 111 -2.28 -14.86 4.80
CA VAL A 111 -1.04 -14.60 5.56
C VAL A 111 -1.04 -13.18 6.10
N ASP A 112 -1.30 -12.18 5.26
CA ASP A 112 -1.21 -10.78 5.62
C ASP A 112 -2.33 -10.35 6.58
N TRP A 113 -3.52 -10.93 6.44
CA TRP A 113 -4.59 -10.83 7.45
C TRP A 113 -4.15 -11.38 8.82
N TRP A 114 -3.50 -12.55 8.87
CA TRP A 114 -3.01 -13.13 10.13
C TRP A 114 -1.84 -12.33 10.73
N VAL A 115 -0.94 -11.79 9.89
CA VAL A 115 0.14 -10.88 10.33
C VAL A 115 -0.45 -9.59 10.90
N THR A 116 -1.48 -9.03 10.29
CA THR A 116 -2.24 -7.87 10.79
C THR A 116 -2.94 -8.17 12.12
N LYS A 117 -3.39 -9.41 12.33
CA LYS A 117 -3.88 -9.94 13.62
C LYS A 117 -2.75 -10.33 14.60
N GLY A 118 -1.50 -9.96 14.32
CA GLY A 118 -0.34 -10.12 15.21
C GLY A 118 0.29 -11.52 15.24
N ALA A 119 -0.10 -12.44 14.34
CA ALA A 119 0.51 -13.76 14.26
C ALA A 119 1.96 -13.67 13.76
N LYS A 120 2.92 -14.21 14.53
CA LYS A 120 4.35 -14.13 14.19
C LYS A 120 4.80 -15.34 13.35
N PRO A 121 5.19 -15.17 12.06
CA PRO A 121 5.71 -16.27 11.26
C PRO A 121 7.10 -16.72 11.75
N SER A 122 7.36 -18.04 11.72
CA SER A 122 8.70 -18.57 11.96
C SER A 122 9.65 -18.21 10.81
N GLU A 123 10.96 -18.23 11.06
CA GLU A 123 11.97 -17.83 10.07
C GLU A 123 11.82 -18.57 8.72
N THR A 124 11.66 -19.90 8.73
CA THR A 124 11.41 -20.67 7.50
C THR A 124 10.10 -20.28 6.82
N ALA A 125 9.06 -19.96 7.57
CA ALA A 125 7.80 -19.49 7.02
C ALA A 125 7.93 -18.08 6.41
N GLN A 126 8.72 -17.18 7.02
CA GLN A 126 9.04 -15.86 6.44
C GLN A 126 9.78 -16.01 5.11
N ARG A 127 10.82 -16.86 5.05
CA ARG A 127 11.55 -17.15 3.80
C ARG A 127 10.62 -17.67 2.70
N LEU A 128 9.64 -18.52 3.04
CA LEU A 128 8.64 -19.03 2.10
C LEU A 128 7.62 -17.96 1.66
N VAL A 129 7.13 -17.10 2.56
CA VAL A 129 6.24 -15.97 2.22
C VAL A 129 6.95 -15.00 1.27
N ASN A 130 8.22 -14.70 1.53
CA ASN A 130 9.03 -13.81 0.67
C ASN A 130 9.27 -14.42 -0.72
N LEU A 131 9.52 -15.74 -0.79
CA LEU A 131 9.64 -16.46 -2.06
C LEU A 131 8.33 -16.40 -2.87
N ALA A 132 7.18 -16.61 -2.22
CA ALA A 132 5.86 -16.53 -2.86
C ALA A 132 5.53 -15.13 -3.40
N ARG A 133 5.94 -14.07 -2.68
CA ARG A 133 5.82 -12.68 -3.16
C ARG A 133 6.72 -12.42 -4.37
N LYS A 134 7.98 -12.87 -4.33
CA LYS A 134 8.93 -12.70 -5.45
C LYS A 134 8.42 -13.37 -6.73
N SER A 135 7.84 -14.58 -6.65
CA SER A 135 7.28 -15.25 -7.83
C SER A 135 6.11 -14.51 -8.48
N ILE A 136 5.35 -13.68 -7.75
CA ILE A 136 4.27 -12.89 -8.36
C ILE A 136 4.87 -11.70 -9.15
N GLN A 137 5.85 -11.02 -8.57
CA GLN A 137 6.57 -9.93 -9.25
C GLN A 137 7.29 -10.42 -10.52
N GLU A 138 7.73 -11.68 -10.54
CA GLU A 138 8.31 -12.32 -11.73
C GLU A 138 7.27 -12.62 -12.83
N GLU A 139 6.00 -12.85 -12.51
CA GLU A 139 4.94 -12.96 -13.53
C GLU A 139 4.48 -11.57 -14.03
N GLU A 140 4.33 -10.59 -13.12
CA GLU A 140 4.00 -9.19 -13.47
C GLU A 140 5.03 -8.55 -14.40
N PHE A 141 6.32 -8.89 -14.23
CA PHE A 141 7.39 -8.37 -15.10
C PHE A 141 7.29 -8.92 -16.53
N LYS A 142 7.04 -10.23 -16.71
CA LYS A 142 6.93 -10.87 -18.03
C LYS A 142 5.79 -10.28 -18.86
N SER A 143 4.63 -10.00 -18.23
CA SER A 143 3.48 -9.43 -18.95
C SER A 143 3.73 -8.02 -19.53
N THR A 144 4.88 -7.40 -19.24
CA THR A 144 5.25 -6.07 -19.73
C THR A 144 6.26 -6.14 -20.91
N THR A 145 6.95 -7.27 -21.12
CA THR A 145 7.95 -7.41 -22.20
C THR A 145 7.36 -7.85 -23.53
N ASP A 146 6.18 -8.46 -23.52
CA ASP A 146 5.59 -9.14 -24.68
C ASP A 146 4.70 -8.18 -25.51
N THR A 147 5.04 -6.90 -25.56
CA THR A 147 4.26 -5.86 -26.28
C THR A 147 5.16 -4.75 -26.84
N VAL A 148 6.27 -5.15 -27.49
CA VAL A 148 7.07 -4.28 -28.37
C VAL A 148 7.43 -5.07 -29.63
N GLU A 149 6.45 -5.27 -30.51
CA GLU A 149 6.74 -5.63 -31.90
C GLU A 149 6.91 -4.35 -32.74
N THR A 150 7.87 -4.40 -33.66
CA THR A 150 8.36 -3.28 -34.46
C THR A 150 7.36 -2.90 -35.57
N PRO A 151 7.27 -1.63 -36.02
CA PRO A 151 6.37 -1.24 -37.11
C PRO A 151 6.53 -2.08 -38.39
N THR A 152 5.39 -2.41 -39.00
CA THR A 152 5.31 -3.09 -40.30
C THR A 152 5.09 -2.04 -41.40
N GLU A 153 6.12 -1.83 -42.21
CA GLU A 153 6.04 -1.10 -43.49
C GLU A 153 6.59 -2.02 -44.61
N GLU A 154 6.29 -1.68 -45.88
CA GLU A 154 6.49 -2.47 -47.10
C GLU A 154 5.57 -3.73 -47.20
N GLU A 155 4.75 -4.00 -48.24
CA GLU A 155 4.88 -3.86 -49.71
C GLU A 155 5.87 -4.88 -50.33
N ALA A 156 5.59 -5.64 -51.39
CA ALA A 156 4.38 -5.81 -52.23
C ALA A 156 4.36 -7.21 -52.94
N GLU A 157 3.31 -7.48 -53.73
CA GLU A 157 3.23 -8.18 -55.06
C GLU A 157 4.35 -9.17 -55.51
N THR A 158 4.15 -10.29 -56.24
CA THR A 158 3.05 -10.93 -57.03
C THR A 158 3.42 -12.43 -57.27
N GLU A 159 2.71 -13.37 -57.93
CA GLU A 159 1.44 -13.54 -58.70
C GLU A 159 0.62 -14.73 -58.03
N LYS A 160 -0.42 -15.48 -58.49
CA LYS A 160 -0.90 -16.05 -59.79
C LYS A 160 0.04 -17.12 -60.39
N GLN A 161 -0.39 -18.14 -61.16
CA GLN A 161 -1.73 -18.68 -61.52
C GLN A 161 -1.90 -20.11 -60.89
N THR A 162 -2.93 -20.95 -61.09
CA THR A 162 -3.46 -21.55 -62.34
C THR A 162 -4.78 -22.34 -62.09
N GLU A 163 -5.72 -22.30 -63.06
CA GLU A 163 -6.89 -23.18 -63.37
C GLU A 163 -7.78 -23.73 -62.22
N GLU A 164 -9.11 -23.54 -62.21
CA GLU A 164 -10.09 -24.31 -63.03
C GLU A 164 -11.41 -23.52 -63.27
N ASP A 165 -11.84 -23.40 -64.53
CA ASP A 165 -13.19 -23.70 -65.10
C ASP A 165 -13.30 -23.11 -66.53
N SER A 166 -13.91 -23.87 -67.45
CA SER A 166 -14.40 -23.51 -68.81
C SER A 166 -13.39 -23.09 -69.89
#